data_AF-A0A6N8FJ43-F1
#
_entry.id   AF-A0A6N8FJ43-F1
#
_cell.length_a   1.000
_cell.length_b   1.000
_cell.length_c   1.000
_cell.angle_alpha   90.00
_cell.angle_beta   90.00
_cell.angle_gamma   90.00
#
_symmetry.space_group_name_H-M   'P 1'
#
loop_
_entity.id
_entity.type
_entity.pdbx_description
1 polymer ?
#
loop_
_entity_poly.entity_id
_entity_poly.type
_entity_poly.pdbx_seq_one_letter_code
_entity_poly.pdbx_strand_id
1 'polypeptide(L)'
;MFSFRGDAHKIYLHAKKSPGKVRSIGYLKETQEIQKFYQSLDSDTLQLIYYRMVKEKNGSGIIPIFATAIPWLLFLFSSHLQDFLFQSGSKNWVIFSFVYLTVLTISLVLHFREKAWAAFHTEIIQDILKERK
;
A
#
# COMPACT_ATOMS: atom_id res chain seq x y z
N MET A 1 -12.99 -15.17 18.20
CA MET A 1 -11.60 -15.62 18.01
C MET A 1 -10.93 -14.71 17.01
N PHE A 2 -9.99 -13.87 17.46
CA PHE A 2 -9.13 -13.11 16.57
C PHE A 2 -8.27 -14.09 15.76
N SER A 3 -8.53 -14.18 14.47
CA SER A 3 -7.73 -15.00 13.56
C SER A 3 -6.50 -14.18 13.15
N PHE A 4 -5.31 -14.62 13.55
CA PHE A 4 -4.02 -14.12 13.05
C PHE A 4 -3.77 -14.48 11.57
N ARG A 5 -4.70 -15.18 10.91
CA ARG A 5 -4.58 -15.51 9.49
C ARG A 5 -4.89 -14.28 8.63
N GLY A 6 -4.00 -14.00 7.67
CA GLY A 6 -4.07 -12.85 6.77
C GLY A 6 -5.31 -12.81 5.87
N ASP A 7 -5.48 -11.71 5.14
CA ASP A 7 -6.73 -11.40 4.42
C ASP A 7 -7.10 -12.46 3.37
N ALA A 8 -6.12 -13.07 2.70
CA ALA A 8 -6.35 -14.19 1.78
C ALA A 8 -7.08 -15.37 2.45
N HIS A 9 -6.73 -15.70 3.70
CA HIS A 9 -7.40 -16.78 4.42
C HIS A 9 -8.82 -16.40 4.84
N LYS A 10 -9.06 -15.12 5.16
CA LYS A 10 -10.41 -14.62 5.46
C LYS A 10 -11.31 -14.71 4.22
N ILE A 11 -10.77 -14.40 3.04
CA ILE A 11 -11.44 -14.57 1.74
C ILE A 11 -11.83 -16.03 1.53
N TYR A 12 -10.87 -16.95 1.69
CA TYR A 12 -11.13 -18.38 1.57
C TYR A 12 -12.24 -18.86 2.52
N LEU A 13 -12.18 -18.47 3.81
CA LEU A 13 -13.19 -18.88 4.78
C LEU A 13 -14.59 -18.35 4.44
N HIS A 14 -14.69 -17.12 3.97
CA HIS A 14 -15.98 -16.56 3.54
C HIS A 14 -16.51 -17.27 2.29
N ALA A 15 -15.64 -17.50 1.30
CA ALA A 15 -16.00 -18.23 0.09
C ALA A 15 -16.50 -19.64 0.41
N LYS A 16 -15.82 -20.34 1.33
CA LYS A 16 -16.19 -21.68 1.78
C LYS A 16 -17.52 -21.71 2.55
N LYS A 17 -17.79 -20.71 3.40
CA LYS A 17 -19.01 -20.67 4.24
C LYS A 17 -20.27 -20.34 3.44
N SER A 18 -20.14 -19.62 2.32
CA SER A 18 -21.31 -19.19 1.55
C SER A 18 -21.02 -19.18 0.05
N PRO A 19 -20.83 -20.37 -0.57
CA PRO A 19 -20.43 -20.50 -1.97
C PRO A 19 -21.40 -19.84 -2.96
N GLY A 20 -22.69 -19.75 -2.64
CA GLY A 20 -23.70 -19.06 -3.47
C GLY A 20 -23.73 -17.53 -3.32
N LYS A 21 -23.04 -16.95 -2.31
CA LYS A 21 -23.03 -15.51 -2.00
C LYS A 21 -21.62 -14.91 -2.07
N VAL A 22 -20.66 -15.62 -2.66
CA VAL A 22 -19.26 -15.18 -2.71
C VAL A 22 -19.12 -13.84 -3.43
N ARG A 23 -19.83 -13.67 -4.55
CA ARG A 23 -19.82 -12.41 -5.32
C ARG A 23 -20.48 -11.22 -4.59
N SER A 24 -21.28 -11.45 -3.55
CA SER A 24 -21.89 -10.37 -2.76
C SER A 24 -21.09 -10.01 -1.50
N ILE A 25 -19.94 -10.65 -1.28
CA ILE A 25 -19.02 -10.22 -0.23
C ILE A 25 -18.44 -8.85 -0.64
N GLY A 26 -18.49 -7.86 0.26
CA GLY A 26 -18.22 -6.44 -0.07
C GLY A 26 -16.94 -6.20 -0.87
N TYR A 27 -15.81 -6.83 -0.49
CA TYR A 27 -14.54 -6.69 -1.21
C TYR A 27 -14.53 -7.39 -2.58
N LEU A 28 -15.27 -8.49 -2.78
CA LEU A 28 -15.39 -9.12 -4.11
C LEU A 28 -16.34 -8.36 -5.02
N LYS A 29 -17.33 -7.69 -4.44
CA LYS A 29 -18.21 -6.77 -5.17
C LYS A 29 -17.40 -5.58 -5.72
N GLU A 30 -16.54 -4.97 -4.89
CA GLU A 30 -15.62 -3.92 -5.32
C GLU A 30 -14.71 -4.39 -6.47
N THR A 31 -14.07 -5.55 -6.32
CA THR A 31 -13.27 -6.15 -7.41
C THR A 31 -14.07 -6.34 -8.68
N GLN A 32 -15.32 -6.80 -8.58
CA GLN A 32 -16.19 -6.98 -9.73
C GLN A 32 -16.58 -5.64 -10.38
N GLU A 33 -16.85 -4.59 -9.60
CA GLU A 33 -17.15 -3.25 -10.11
C GLU A 33 -15.95 -2.66 -10.87
N ILE A 34 -14.75 -2.80 -10.32
CA ILE A 34 -13.50 -2.37 -10.95
C ILE A 34 -13.25 -3.14 -12.26
N GLN A 35 -13.44 -4.47 -12.24
CA GLN A 35 -13.29 -5.29 -13.44
C GLN A 35 -14.28 -4.86 -14.54
N LYS A 36 -15.55 -4.66 -14.19
CA LYS A 36 -16.58 -4.18 -15.13
C LYS A 36 -16.24 -2.83 -15.74
N PHE A 37 -15.70 -1.91 -14.95
CA PHE A 37 -15.25 -0.61 -15.45
C PHE A 37 -14.15 -0.77 -16.51
N TYR A 38 -13.10 -1.55 -16.23
CA TYR A 38 -12.05 -1.76 -17.23
C TYR A 38 -12.54 -2.52 -18.47
N GLN A 39 -13.47 -3.46 -18.30
CA GLN A 39 -14.11 -4.17 -19.40
C GLN A 39 -14.92 -3.25 -20.32
N SER A 40 -15.42 -2.11 -19.84
CA SER A 40 -16.17 -1.16 -20.66
C SER A 40 -15.30 -0.21 -21.49
N LEU A 41 -13.98 -0.17 -21.24
CA LEU A 41 -13.04 0.68 -21.99
C LEU A 41 -12.54 -0.05 -23.25
N ASP A 42 -12.21 0.69 -24.31
CA ASP A 42 -11.53 0.15 -25.49
C ASP A 42 -10.08 -0.25 -25.16
N SER A 43 -9.48 -1.07 -26.01
CA SER A 43 -8.14 -1.63 -25.75
C SER A 43 -7.04 -0.59 -25.75
N ASP A 44 -7.14 0.47 -26.58
CA ASP A 44 -6.10 1.50 -26.67
C ASP A 44 -6.07 2.35 -25.40
N THR A 45 -7.24 2.80 -24.95
CA THR A 45 -7.40 3.52 -23.68
C THR A 45 -6.91 2.66 -22.51
N LEU A 46 -7.30 1.39 -22.48
CA LEU A 46 -6.93 0.47 -21.42
C LEU A 46 -5.42 0.20 -21.38
N GLN A 47 -4.76 0.14 -22.54
CA GLN A 47 -3.32 -0.02 -22.67
C GLN A 47 -2.54 1.22 -22.20
N LEU A 48 -3.05 2.43 -22.46
CA LEU A 48 -2.46 3.66 -21.91
C LEU A 48 -2.53 3.69 -20.38
N ILE A 49 -3.68 3.30 -19.82
CA ILE A 49 -3.89 3.21 -18.38
C ILE A 49 -2.93 2.17 -17.77
N TYR A 50 -2.77 1.00 -18.40
CA TYR A 50 -1.81 -0.03 -18.00
C TYR A 50 -0.39 0.52 -17.91
N TYR A 51 0.10 1.17 -18.97
CA TYR A 51 1.46 1.72 -18.97
C TYR A 51 1.66 2.79 -17.90
N ARG A 52 0.65 3.63 -17.65
CA ARG A 52 0.73 4.62 -16.57
C ARG A 52 0.83 3.92 -15.21
N MET A 53 0.03 2.91 -14.94
CA MET A 53 0.08 2.18 -13.67
C MET A 53 1.39 1.42 -13.47
N VAL A 54 1.96 0.82 -14.52
CA VAL A 54 3.28 0.18 -14.46
C VAL A 54 4.36 1.20 -14.11
N LYS A 55 4.32 2.41 -14.70
CA LYS A 55 5.24 3.50 -14.35
C LYS A 55 5.15 3.87 -12.88
N GLU A 56 3.94 4.09 -12.35
CA GLU A 56 3.74 4.48 -10.95
C GLU A 56 4.15 3.34 -9.98
N LYS A 57 3.81 2.09 -10.29
CA LYS A 57 4.21 0.90 -9.53
C LYS A 57 5.73 0.85 -9.34
N ASN A 58 6.49 1.10 -10.42
CA ASN A 58 7.94 1.08 -10.40
C ASN A 58 8.54 2.30 -9.69
N GLY A 59 7.94 3.49 -9.83
CA GLY A 59 8.39 4.71 -9.15
C GLY A 59 8.16 4.70 -7.64
N SER A 60 7.15 3.98 -7.15
CA SER A 60 6.81 3.92 -5.72
C SER A 60 7.93 3.37 -4.82
N GLY A 61 8.82 2.51 -5.35
CA GLY A 61 9.82 1.76 -4.57
C GLY A 61 10.89 2.62 -3.88
N ILE A 62 10.99 3.90 -4.21
CA ILE A 62 12.03 4.81 -3.72
C ILE A 62 11.67 5.49 -2.37
N ILE A 63 10.37 5.56 -2.05
CA ILE A 63 9.84 6.31 -0.89
C ILE A 63 10.36 5.81 0.47
N PRO A 64 10.50 4.49 0.75
CA PRO A 64 10.94 4.01 2.06
C PRO A 64 12.36 4.46 2.45
N ILE A 65 13.25 4.69 1.47
CA ILE A 65 14.64 5.11 1.74
C ILE A 65 14.68 6.57 2.18
N PHE A 66 13.93 7.46 1.52
CA PHE A 66 13.89 8.87 1.90
C PHE A 66 13.17 9.11 3.23
N ALA A 67 12.10 8.37 3.49
CA ALA A 67 11.38 8.45 4.77
C ALA A 67 12.23 7.99 5.96
N THR A 68 13.21 7.11 5.73
CA THR A 68 14.10 6.59 6.78
C THR A 68 15.39 7.39 6.90
N ALA A 69 16.05 7.76 5.80
CA ALA A 69 17.39 8.35 5.84
C ALA A 69 17.42 9.84 6.20
N ILE A 70 16.42 10.63 5.77
CA ILE A 70 16.43 12.10 5.95
C ILE A 70 16.44 12.50 7.44
N PRO A 71 15.61 11.92 8.32
CA PRO A 71 15.59 12.29 9.73
C PRO A 71 16.90 11.94 10.45
N TRP A 72 17.53 10.82 10.08
CA TRP A 72 18.84 10.43 10.62
C TRP A 72 19.96 11.33 10.13
N LEU A 73 19.94 11.75 8.86
CA LEU A 73 20.90 12.72 8.33
C LEU A 73 20.78 14.07 9.07
N LEU A 74 19.57 14.59 9.22
CA LEU A 74 19.34 15.86 9.95
C LEU A 74 19.77 15.76 11.42
N PHE A 75 19.56 14.61 12.05
CA PHE A 75 19.97 14.35 13.42
C PHE A 75 21.49 14.22 13.59
N LEU A 76 22.18 13.60 12.62
CA LEU A 76 23.63 13.47 12.61
C LEU A 76 24.35 14.82 12.55
N PHE A 77 23.80 15.78 11.81
CA PHE A 77 24.44 17.08 11.58
C PHE A 77 23.94 18.22 12.49
N SER A 78 22.95 17.97 13.34
CA SER A 78 22.37 19.01 14.20
C SER A 78 22.77 18.84 15.67
N SER A 79 23.78 19.60 16.09
CA SER A 79 24.18 19.70 17.51
C SER A 79 23.04 20.21 18.39
N HIS A 80 22.26 21.18 17.91
CA HIS A 80 21.11 21.73 18.65
C HIS A 80 19.99 20.70 18.86
N LEU A 81 19.76 19.82 17.87
CA LEU A 81 18.76 18.77 18.00
C LEU A 81 19.21 17.69 18.99
N GLN A 82 20.51 17.33 18.98
CA GLN A 82 21.08 16.39 19.94
C GLN A 82 20.97 16.93 21.37
N ASP A 83 21.37 18.20 21.59
CA ASP A 83 21.27 18.83 22.91
C ASP A 83 19.83 18.92 23.41
N PHE A 84 18.88 19.27 22.54
CA PHE A 84 17.46 19.33 22.89
C PHE A 84 16.86 17.96 23.25
N LEU A 85 17.27 16.89 22.54
CA LEU A 85 16.72 15.55 22.73
C LEU A 85 17.36 14.81 23.91
N PHE A 86 18.67 15.01 24.16
CA PHE A 86 19.46 14.29 25.15
C PHE A 86 19.92 15.13 26.34
N GLN A 87 19.37 16.34 26.52
CA GLN A 87 19.65 17.14 27.71
C GLN A 87 19.47 16.30 28.99
N SER A 88 20.39 16.43 29.95
CA SER A 88 20.41 15.64 31.18
C SER A 88 19.05 15.64 31.89
N GLY A 89 18.46 14.46 32.09
CA GLY A 89 17.14 14.28 32.72
C GLY A 89 15.93 14.44 31.78
N SER A 90 16.15 14.78 30.50
CA SER A 90 15.11 14.93 29.49
C SER A 90 14.57 13.57 29.00
N LYS A 91 13.26 13.52 28.74
CA LYS A 91 12.59 12.41 28.07
C LYS A 91 12.19 12.74 26.62
N ASN A 92 12.67 13.86 26.08
CA ASN A 92 12.33 14.33 24.74
C ASN A 92 12.69 13.30 23.66
N TRP A 93 13.81 12.58 23.80
CA TRP A 93 14.21 11.50 22.90
C TRP A 93 13.18 10.35 22.83
N VAL A 94 12.45 10.06 23.93
CA VAL A 94 11.41 9.02 23.97
C VAL A 94 10.21 9.45 23.14
N ILE A 95 9.76 10.69 23.33
CA ILE A 95 8.64 11.28 22.59
C ILE A 95 8.99 11.35 21.11
N PHE A 96 10.19 11.84 20.78
CA PHE A 96 10.70 11.89 19.42
C PHE A 96 10.70 10.50 18.76
N SER A 97 11.25 9.49 19.44
CA SER A 97 11.29 8.12 18.95
C SER A 97 9.90 7.56 18.69
N PHE A 98 8.95 7.80 19.60
CA PHE A 98 7.57 7.35 19.44
C PHE A 98 6.89 8.01 18.23
N VAL A 99 7.00 9.34 18.09
CA VAL A 99 6.44 10.08 16.94
C VAL A 99 7.09 9.62 15.63
N TYR A 100 8.42 9.50 15.62
CA TYR A 100 9.18 9.06 14.46
C TYR A 100 8.76 7.66 13.99
N LEU A 101 8.72 6.68 14.91
CA LEU A 101 8.31 5.31 14.59
C LEU A 101 6.85 5.24 14.12
N THR A 102 5.98 6.08 14.67
CA THR A 102 4.58 6.17 14.24
C THR A 102 4.48 6.67 12.80
N VAL A 103 5.16 7.78 12.48
CA VAL A 103 5.18 8.36 11.12
C VAL A 103 5.79 7.38 10.12
N LEU A 104 6.88 6.72 10.50
CA LEU A 104 7.55 5.72 9.66
C LEU A 104 6.62 4.53 9.39
N THR A 105 5.93 4.03 10.41
CA THR A 105 4.98 2.92 10.28
C THR A 105 3.82 3.29 9.35
N ILE A 106 3.22 4.47 9.54
CA ILE A 106 2.13 4.96 8.68
C ILE A 106 2.62 5.10 7.24
N SER A 107 3.80 5.69 7.04
CA SER A 107 4.39 5.86 5.71
C SER A 107 4.60 4.51 5.01
N LEU A 108 5.09 3.52 5.75
CA LEU A 108 5.32 2.17 5.23
C LEU A 108 4.01 1.46 4.88
N VAL A 109 2.99 1.57 5.75
CA VAL A 109 1.65 1.00 5.51
C VAL A 109 1.02 1.63 4.27
N LEU A 110 1.06 2.96 4.14
CA LEU A 110 0.54 3.67 2.96
C LEU A 110 1.28 3.26 1.69
N HIS A 111 2.62 3.18 1.75
CA HIS A 111 3.44 2.76 0.62
C HIS A 111 3.09 1.34 0.14
N PHE A 112 3.00 0.38 1.05
CA PHE A 112 2.64 -0.99 0.68
C PHE A 112 1.18 -1.10 0.20
N ARG A 113 0.27 -0.31 0.76
CA ARG A 113 -1.13 -0.25 0.29
C ARG A 113 -1.22 0.27 -1.14
N GLU A 114 -0.48 1.33 -1.46
CA GLU A 114 -0.41 1.89 -2.82
C GLU A 114 0.16 0.85 -3.80
N LYS A 115 1.25 0.19 -3.42
CA LYS A 115 1.87 -0.87 -4.23
C LYS A 115 0.91 -2.03 -4.47
N ALA A 116 0.12 -2.42 -3.47
CA ALA A 116 -0.88 -3.46 -3.59
C ALA A 116 -2.01 -3.07 -4.55
N TRP A 117 -2.51 -1.83 -4.47
CA TRP A 117 -3.53 -1.31 -5.39
C TRP A 117 -3.04 -1.21 -6.83
N ALA A 118 -1.83 -0.68 -7.04
CA ALA A 118 -1.23 -0.62 -8.37
C ALA A 118 -1.08 -2.01 -8.98
N ALA A 119 -0.60 -3.00 -8.20
CA ALA A 119 -0.50 -4.39 -8.65
C ALA A 119 -1.88 -4.99 -8.96
N PHE A 120 -2.86 -4.79 -8.09
CA PHE A 120 -4.23 -5.29 -8.25
C PHE A 120 -4.88 -4.81 -9.55
N HIS A 121 -4.84 -3.50 -9.82
CA HIS A 121 -5.40 -2.96 -11.06
C HIS A 121 -4.60 -3.39 -12.30
N THR A 122 -3.26 -3.45 -12.20
CA THR A 122 -2.41 -3.86 -13.32
C THR A 122 -2.72 -5.29 -13.77
N GLU A 123 -2.91 -6.22 -12.83
CA GLU A 123 -3.28 -7.61 -13.14
C GLU A 123 -4.65 -7.71 -13.84
N ILE A 124 -5.67 -7.03 -13.31
CA ILE A 124 -7.02 -7.03 -13.92
C ILE A 124 -6.96 -6.54 -15.37
N ILE A 125 -6.25 -5.43 -15.61
CA ILE A 125 -6.13 -4.86 -16.94
C ILE A 125 -5.38 -5.81 -17.87
N GLN A 126 -4.29 -6.39 -17.39
CA GLN A 126 -3.47 -7.30 -18.18
C GLN A 126 -4.25 -8.54 -18.58
N ASP A 127 -5.10 -9.07 -17.71
CA ASP A 127 -5.97 -10.20 -18.03
C ASP A 127 -7.02 -9.83 -19.08
N ILE A 128 -7.69 -8.68 -18.94
CA ILE A 128 -8.65 -8.19 -19.95
C ILE A 128 -7.98 -7.99 -21.31
N LEU A 129 -6.79 -7.39 -21.36
CA LEU A 129 -6.06 -7.18 -22.61
C LEU A 129 -5.58 -8.49 -23.25
N LYS A 130 -5.27 -9.53 -22.46
CA LYS A 130 -4.94 -10.87 -22.98
C LYS A 130 -6.17 -11.56 -23.58
N GLU A 131 -7.34 -11.44 -22.95
CA GLU A 131 -8.59 -12.04 -23.43
C GLU A 131 -9.10 -11.41 -24.74
N ARG A 132 -8.74 -10.14 -25.01
CA ARG A 132 -9.16 -9.40 -26.20
C ARG A 132 -8.23 -9.58 -27.42
N LYS A 133 -7.09 -10.24 -27.27
CA LYS A 133 -6.17 -10.57 -28.37
C LYS A 133 -6.61 -11.83 -29.09
#